data_AF-A0A6I3F5M9-F1
#
_entry.id   AF-A0A6I3F5M9-F1
#
_cell.length_a   1.000
_cell.length_b   1.000
_cell.length_c   1.000
_cell.angle_alpha   90.00
_cell.angle_beta   90.00
_cell.angle_gamma   90.00
#
_symmetry.space_group_name_H-M   'P 1'
#
loop_
_entity.id
_entity.type
_entity.pdbx_description
1 polymer ?
#
loop_
_entity_poly.entity_id
_entity_poly.type
_entity_poly.pdbx_seq_one_letter_code
_entity_poly.pdbx_strand_id
1 'polypeptide(L)'
;MLDLRDPLLERRTGRSRHQLHGRQPGEPRVVMNNSHDFDQPDLVVPGATGQPGNRTFFIQATEGNRTCSFKVEKQQVAALCDYLEGILADLPQIPSEQFVAPTGAQEPLGLLWVIGRLAVAYEEPDDRIVIVAEEMIEMDEELDLEIDFDDPIALIAAGFDPSTARFRMTRGQVAAFIAVGNDLVRSGRPNCRLCGKPMDPEGHACPRLN
;
A
#
# COMPACT_ATOMS: atom_id res chain seq x y z
N MET A 1 -66.31 25.14 41.18
CA MET A 1 -66.38 26.59 41.47
C MET A 1 -65.01 27.16 41.13
N LEU A 2 -64.77 27.77 39.96
CA LEU A 2 -65.68 28.05 38.85
C LEU A 2 -65.12 27.54 37.51
N ASP A 3 -66.03 27.10 36.63
CA ASP A 3 -65.92 27.23 35.18
C ASP A 3 -65.44 28.63 34.75
N LEU A 4 -64.68 28.71 33.65
CA LEU A 4 -65.02 29.60 32.55
C LEU A 4 -64.46 29.05 31.22
N ARG A 5 -65.37 28.92 30.26
CA ARG A 5 -65.17 28.45 28.87
C ARG A 5 -64.72 29.63 28.00
N ASP A 6 -63.67 29.50 27.19
CA ASP A 6 -63.73 29.11 25.75
C ASP A 6 -63.90 30.35 24.81
N PRO A 7 -64.06 30.23 23.49
CA PRO A 7 -63.02 30.03 22.46
C PRO A 7 -62.77 31.28 21.57
N LEU A 8 -61.70 31.29 20.76
CA LEU A 8 -61.76 31.83 19.38
C LEU A 8 -60.84 31.10 18.38
N LEU A 9 -61.50 30.53 17.38
CA LEU A 9 -61.01 29.72 16.26
C LEU A 9 -60.47 30.54 15.06
N GLU A 10 -59.46 29.96 14.39
CA GLU A 10 -59.09 30.05 12.95
C GLU A 10 -58.65 31.44 12.38
N ARG A 11 -58.11 31.61 11.14
CA ARG A 11 -58.03 30.71 9.96
C ARG A 11 -56.68 30.78 9.19
N ARG A 12 -56.23 29.61 8.71
CA ARG A 12 -55.26 29.29 7.61
C ARG A 12 -54.70 30.40 6.69
N THR A 13 -53.38 30.36 6.42
CA THR A 13 -52.69 30.09 5.13
C THR A 13 -51.18 29.94 5.45
N GLY A 14 -50.30 29.18 4.79
CA GLY A 14 -50.30 28.45 3.52
C GLY A 14 -48.96 28.69 2.80
N ARG A 15 -48.25 27.63 2.35
CA ARG A 15 -46.86 27.61 1.81
C ARG A 15 -45.76 27.63 2.91
N SER A 16 -44.61 26.97 2.77
CA SER A 16 -44.12 26.03 1.72
C SER A 16 -43.02 25.12 2.29
N ARG A 17 -42.93 23.88 1.80
CA ARG A 17 -41.81 22.96 2.09
C ARG A 17 -40.48 23.58 1.61
N HIS A 18 -39.56 23.82 2.53
CA HIS A 18 -38.14 23.62 2.28
C HIS A 18 -37.60 22.66 3.32
N GLN A 19 -37.59 21.38 2.95
CA GLN A 19 -36.72 20.39 3.58
C GLN A 19 -35.29 20.80 3.21
N LEU A 20 -34.66 21.58 4.10
CA LEU A 20 -33.21 21.57 4.16
C LEU A 20 -32.82 20.13 4.49
N HIS A 21 -32.41 19.39 3.45
CA HIS A 21 -31.78 18.10 3.65
C HIS A 21 -30.54 18.39 4.48
N GLY A 22 -30.58 18.02 5.76
CA GLY A 22 -29.37 17.86 6.54
C GLY A 22 -28.54 16.83 5.79
N ARG A 23 -27.54 17.31 5.06
CA ARG A 23 -26.50 16.47 4.48
C ARG A 23 -25.79 15.91 5.70
N GLN A 24 -26.16 14.68 6.10
CA GLN A 24 -25.40 13.96 7.11
C GLN A 24 -23.97 13.95 6.58
N PRO A 25 -22.97 14.42 7.37
CA PRO A 25 -21.60 14.07 7.08
C PRO A 25 -21.59 12.55 6.98
N GLY A 26 -21.04 12.01 5.89
CA GLY A 26 -20.81 10.57 5.85
C GLY A 26 -19.93 10.25 7.05
N GLU A 27 -20.35 9.32 7.91
CA GLU A 27 -19.45 8.80 8.94
C GLU A 27 -18.18 8.35 8.22
N PRO A 28 -16.97 8.77 8.67
CA PRO A 28 -15.73 8.39 8.00
C PRO A 28 -15.71 6.87 7.97
N ARG A 29 -15.80 6.30 6.76
CA ARG A 29 -16.02 4.88 6.60
C ARG A 29 -14.70 4.19 6.85
N VAL A 30 -14.39 3.93 8.11
CA VAL A 30 -13.20 3.18 8.55
C VAL A 30 -13.21 1.84 7.83
N VAL A 31 -12.42 1.74 6.76
CA VAL A 31 -12.20 0.48 6.05
C VAL A 31 -11.18 -0.27 6.87
N MET A 32 -11.67 -1.02 7.86
CA MET A 32 -10.85 -1.96 8.61
C MET A 32 -10.44 -3.08 7.67
N ASN A 33 -9.22 -2.98 7.13
CA ASN A 33 -8.55 -4.10 6.51
C ASN A 33 -7.92 -4.99 7.59
N ASN A 34 -7.47 -6.19 7.20
CA ASN A 34 -6.86 -7.12 8.13
C ASN A 34 -5.34 -7.01 8.06
N SER A 35 -4.69 -7.15 9.22
CA SER A 35 -3.24 -7.39 9.28
C SER A 35 -2.90 -8.84 8.90
N HIS A 36 -1.73 -9.04 8.32
CA HIS A 36 -1.25 -10.32 7.78
C HIS A 36 0.16 -10.64 8.29
N ASP A 37 0.38 -11.85 8.77
CA ASP A 37 1.67 -12.31 9.27
C ASP A 37 2.13 -13.56 8.50
N PHE A 38 3.31 -13.49 7.91
CA PHE A 38 3.98 -14.57 7.20
C PHE A 38 5.29 -14.88 7.94
N ASP A 39 5.25 -15.84 8.86
CA ASP A 39 6.41 -16.23 9.67
C ASP A 39 7.34 -17.21 8.94
N GLN A 40 6.76 -18.02 8.03
CA GLN A 40 7.48 -18.98 7.19
C GLN A 40 6.91 -18.96 5.76
N PRO A 41 6.97 -17.81 5.04
CA PRO A 41 6.49 -17.73 3.68
C PRO A 41 7.26 -18.69 2.78
N ASP A 42 6.56 -19.34 1.84
CA ASP A 42 7.18 -20.09 0.75
C ASP A 42 7.80 -19.12 -0.27
N LEU A 43 7.10 -18.01 -0.54
CA LEU A 43 7.45 -16.99 -1.52
C LEU A 43 7.09 -15.61 -1.00
N VAL A 44 8.00 -14.65 -1.14
CA VAL A 44 7.71 -13.20 -1.09
C VAL A 44 8.42 -12.57 -2.28
N VAL A 45 7.68 -11.83 -3.10
CA VAL A 45 8.16 -11.37 -4.42
C VAL A 45 7.48 -10.06 -4.85
N PRO A 46 8.20 -9.12 -5.48
CA PRO A 46 7.59 -7.98 -6.12
C PRO A 46 7.06 -8.36 -7.51
N GLY A 47 5.88 -7.88 -7.86
CA GLY A 47 5.23 -8.09 -9.15
C GLY A 47 4.67 -6.80 -9.74
N ALA A 48 4.32 -6.82 -11.02
CA ALA A 48 3.51 -5.76 -11.62
C ALA A 48 2.58 -6.29 -12.71
N THR A 49 1.34 -5.82 -12.72
CA THR A 49 0.35 -6.08 -13.78
C THR A 49 0.16 -4.86 -14.68
N GLY A 50 -0.42 -5.08 -15.86
CA GLY A 50 -0.75 -4.01 -16.81
C GLY A 50 0.38 -3.62 -17.77
N GLN A 51 0.08 -2.66 -18.65
CA GLN A 51 0.97 -2.26 -19.74
C GLN A 51 2.11 -1.33 -19.27
N PRO A 52 3.32 -1.37 -19.87
CA PRO A 52 4.43 -0.49 -19.50
C PRO A 52 4.07 1.01 -19.53
N GLY A 53 4.07 1.65 -18.36
CA GLY A 53 3.65 3.05 -18.16
C GLY A 53 2.35 3.18 -17.37
N ASN A 54 1.47 2.18 -17.45
CA ASN A 54 0.24 2.04 -16.67
C ASN A 54 0.30 0.74 -15.82
N ARG A 55 1.47 0.46 -15.22
CA ARG A 55 1.68 -0.74 -14.40
C ARG A 55 1.27 -0.49 -12.95
N THR A 56 0.51 -1.42 -12.39
CA THR A 56 0.29 -1.48 -10.94
C THR A 56 1.32 -2.43 -10.34
N PHE A 57 2.18 -1.91 -9.47
CA PHE A 57 3.16 -2.71 -8.73
C PHE A 57 2.53 -3.27 -7.45
N PHE A 58 2.99 -4.45 -7.02
CA PHE A 58 2.55 -5.10 -5.80
C PHE A 58 3.66 -5.95 -5.17
N ILE A 59 3.57 -6.21 -3.86
CA ILE A 59 4.30 -7.28 -3.20
C ILE A 59 3.33 -8.44 -3.00
N GLN A 60 3.72 -9.64 -3.42
CA GLN A 60 2.95 -10.87 -3.25
C GLN A 60 3.66 -11.79 -2.27
N ALA A 61 2.91 -12.36 -1.32
CA ALA A 61 3.41 -13.31 -0.34
C ALA A 61 2.51 -14.56 -0.32
N THR A 62 3.13 -15.73 -0.26
CA THR A 62 2.45 -17.04 -0.17
C THR A 62 2.99 -17.84 1.01
N GLU A 63 2.08 -18.43 1.80
CA GLU A 63 2.38 -19.38 2.88
C GLU A 63 1.32 -20.50 2.84
N GLY A 64 1.73 -21.70 2.45
CA GLY A 64 0.86 -22.83 2.16
C GLY A 64 -0.19 -22.47 1.09
N ASN A 65 -1.46 -22.49 1.49
CA ASN A 65 -2.59 -22.17 0.61
C ASN A 65 -3.02 -20.68 0.66
N ARG A 66 -2.33 -19.84 1.44
CA ARG A 66 -2.65 -18.41 1.59
C ARG A 66 -1.73 -17.57 0.70
N THR A 67 -2.28 -16.96 -0.35
CA THR A 67 -1.59 -15.93 -1.15
C THR A 67 -2.26 -14.57 -0.94
N CYS A 68 -1.47 -13.56 -0.59
CA CYS A 68 -1.90 -12.17 -0.46
C CYS A 68 -1.11 -11.28 -1.41
N SER A 69 -1.67 -10.14 -1.81
CA SER A 69 -0.96 -9.15 -2.63
C SER A 69 -1.34 -7.74 -2.20
N PHE A 70 -0.32 -6.89 -2.04
CA PHE A 70 -0.40 -5.56 -1.48
C PHE A 70 0.13 -4.57 -2.51
N LYS A 71 -0.65 -3.54 -2.85
CA LYS A 71 -0.24 -2.54 -3.85
C LYS A 71 0.93 -1.73 -3.29
N VAL A 72 1.96 -1.49 -4.09
CA VAL A 72 3.18 -0.78 -3.69
C VAL A 72 3.57 0.20 -4.79
N GLU A 73 4.30 1.26 -4.45
CA GLU A 73 4.90 2.12 -5.46
C GLU A 73 6.16 1.52 -6.09
N LYS A 74 6.42 1.86 -7.36
CA LYS A 74 7.68 1.48 -8.03
C LYS A 74 8.92 1.96 -7.26
N GLN A 75 8.87 3.16 -6.68
CA GLN A 75 10.01 3.73 -5.96
C GLN A 75 10.24 3.04 -4.61
N GLN A 76 9.18 2.68 -3.90
CA GLN A 76 9.25 1.84 -2.69
C GLN A 76 9.91 0.48 -2.99
N VAL A 77 9.56 -0.20 -4.09
CA VAL A 77 10.21 -1.46 -4.50
C VAL A 77 11.70 -1.26 -4.79
N ALA A 78 12.06 -0.19 -5.50
CA ALA A 78 13.46 0.12 -5.81
C ALA A 78 14.28 0.38 -4.53
N ALA A 79 13.81 1.29 -3.67
CA ALA A 79 14.48 1.62 -2.41
C ALA A 79 14.58 0.42 -1.46
N LEU A 80 13.56 -0.44 -1.42
CA LEU A 80 13.59 -1.69 -0.65
C LEU A 80 14.65 -2.66 -1.20
N CYS A 81 14.79 -2.81 -2.51
CA CYS A 81 15.84 -3.64 -3.10
C CYS A 81 17.24 -3.09 -2.76
N ASP A 82 17.48 -1.80 -2.97
CA ASP A 82 18.76 -1.14 -2.68
C ASP A 82 19.15 -1.29 -1.20
N TYR A 83 18.19 -1.15 -0.28
CA TYR A 83 18.42 -1.31 1.17
C TYR A 83 18.71 -2.76 1.57
N LEU A 84 17.96 -3.72 1.01
CA LEU A 84 18.17 -5.15 1.27
C LEU A 84 19.50 -5.66 0.67
N GLU A 85 19.95 -5.11 -0.45
CA GLU A 85 21.30 -5.35 -0.99
C GLU A 85 22.39 -4.91 0.01
N GLY A 86 22.22 -3.73 0.62
CA GLY A 86 23.12 -3.25 1.68
C GLY A 86 23.22 -4.22 2.87
N ILE A 87 22.07 -4.63 3.42
CA ILE A 87 22.02 -5.63 4.51
C ILE A 87 22.71 -6.94 4.10
N LEU A 88 22.44 -7.46 2.91
CA LEU A 88 23.05 -8.73 2.48
C LEU A 88 24.56 -8.62 2.23
N ALA A 89 25.07 -7.44 1.87
CA ALA A 89 26.49 -7.20 1.65
C ALA A 89 27.32 -7.14 2.94
N ASP A 90 26.72 -6.67 4.05
CA ASP A 90 27.36 -6.62 5.37
C ASP A 90 27.36 -7.98 6.10
N LEU A 91 26.60 -8.96 5.60
CA LEU A 91 26.46 -10.29 6.18
C LEU A 91 27.36 -11.35 5.48
N PRO A 92 27.75 -12.44 6.17
CA PRO A 92 28.52 -13.54 5.56
C PRO A 92 27.83 -14.12 4.33
N GLN A 93 28.55 -14.76 3.40
CA GLN A 93 27.91 -15.34 2.20
C GLN A 93 26.73 -16.26 2.54
N ILE A 94 25.65 -16.16 1.74
CA ILE A 94 24.43 -16.97 1.93
C ILE A 94 24.80 -18.45 1.73
N PRO A 95 24.48 -19.36 2.68
CA PRO A 95 24.73 -20.79 2.53
C PRO A 95 24.01 -21.38 1.31
N SER A 96 24.61 -22.38 0.67
CA SER A 96 24.02 -23.07 -0.50
C SER A 96 22.64 -23.67 -0.21
N GLU A 97 22.40 -24.05 1.03
CA GLU A 97 21.16 -24.68 1.51
C GLU A 97 20.02 -23.67 1.63
N GLN A 98 20.34 -22.38 1.71
CA GLN A 98 19.36 -21.29 1.66
C GLN A 98 19.10 -20.77 0.24
N PHE A 99 19.75 -21.31 -0.80
CA PHE A 99 19.56 -20.79 -2.16
C PHE A 99 18.11 -20.92 -2.62
N VAL A 100 17.50 -19.79 -3.02
CA VAL A 100 16.17 -19.75 -3.62
C VAL A 100 16.29 -19.19 -5.03
N ALA A 101 15.73 -19.92 -6.01
CA ALA A 101 15.71 -19.48 -7.40
C ALA A 101 14.74 -18.29 -7.58
N PRO A 102 15.17 -17.17 -8.21
CA PRO A 102 14.29 -16.05 -8.53
C PRO A 102 13.06 -16.52 -9.31
N THR A 103 11.88 -16.38 -8.71
CA THR A 103 10.60 -16.83 -9.24
C THR A 103 9.66 -15.65 -9.29
N GLY A 104 9.07 -15.36 -10.46
CA GLY A 104 8.18 -14.21 -10.64
C GLY A 104 6.82 -14.37 -9.96
N ALA A 105 6.24 -13.23 -9.55
CA ALA A 105 4.88 -13.16 -9.02
C ALA A 105 3.84 -13.68 -10.05
N GLN A 106 2.73 -14.22 -9.55
CA GLN A 106 1.56 -14.55 -10.36
C GLN A 106 0.62 -13.35 -10.47
N GLU A 107 -0.23 -13.32 -11.51
CA GLU A 107 -1.32 -12.34 -11.65
C GLU A 107 -2.18 -12.36 -10.37
N PRO A 108 -2.29 -11.27 -9.60
CA PRO A 108 -2.96 -11.25 -8.31
C PRO A 108 -4.48 -11.29 -8.51
N LEU A 109 -5.17 -12.12 -7.72
CA LEU A 109 -6.64 -12.20 -7.72
C LEU A 109 -7.30 -10.89 -7.21
N GLY A 110 -6.54 -10.09 -6.45
CA GLY A 110 -6.92 -8.79 -5.93
C GLY A 110 -5.74 -8.18 -5.17
N LEU A 111 -5.81 -6.87 -4.92
CA LEU A 111 -4.86 -6.16 -4.06
C LEU A 111 -5.60 -5.73 -2.80
N LEU A 112 -5.07 -6.07 -1.62
CA LEU A 112 -5.75 -5.90 -0.34
C LEU A 112 -5.82 -4.42 0.07
N TRP A 113 -4.66 -3.76 0.06
CA TRP A 113 -4.50 -2.34 0.39
C TRP A 113 -3.23 -1.77 -0.25
N VAL A 114 -3.03 -0.46 -0.11
CA VAL A 114 -1.87 0.28 -0.60
C VAL A 114 -0.83 0.39 0.52
N ILE A 115 0.43 0.09 0.24
CA ILE A 115 1.53 0.22 1.19
C ILE A 115 1.92 1.70 1.29
N GLY A 116 1.76 2.29 2.48
CA GLY A 116 2.21 3.65 2.80
C GLY A 116 3.67 3.67 3.25
N ARG A 117 4.01 2.82 4.24
CA ARG A 117 5.34 2.75 4.86
C ARG A 117 5.92 1.34 4.72
N LEU A 118 7.25 1.26 4.60
CA LEU A 118 8.02 0.02 4.63
C LEU A 118 9.12 0.16 5.69
N ALA A 119 9.18 -0.79 6.61
CA ALA A 119 10.26 -0.95 7.57
C ALA A 119 10.93 -2.31 7.38
N VAL A 120 12.21 -2.40 7.73
CA VAL A 120 13.02 -3.62 7.60
C VAL A 120 13.85 -3.80 8.86
N ALA A 121 13.92 -5.03 9.36
CA ALA A 121 14.75 -5.44 10.48
C ALA A 121 15.51 -6.74 10.15
N TYR A 122 16.62 -6.98 10.83
CA TYR A 122 17.36 -8.25 10.77
C TYR A 122 17.36 -8.89 12.16
N GLU A 123 16.84 -10.11 12.23
CA GLU A 123 16.76 -10.93 13.43
C GLU A 123 17.94 -11.91 13.45
N GLU A 124 19.06 -11.47 14.03
CA GLU A 124 20.29 -12.26 14.17
C GLU A 124 20.08 -13.69 14.74
N PRO A 125 19.24 -13.94 15.76
CA PRO A 125 19.16 -15.28 16.39
C PRO A 125 18.69 -16.39 15.46
N ASP A 126 17.85 -16.06 14.47
CA ASP A 126 17.19 -17.01 13.57
C ASP A 126 17.64 -16.87 12.10
N ASP A 127 18.56 -15.93 11.81
CA ASP A 127 19.01 -15.57 10.46
C ASP A 127 17.81 -15.20 9.54
N ARG A 128 17.04 -14.20 9.96
CA ARG A 128 15.84 -13.72 9.24
C ARG A 128 15.87 -12.23 9.01
N ILE A 129 15.43 -11.83 7.81
CA ILE A 129 15.14 -10.43 7.50
C ILE A 129 13.62 -10.27 7.54
N VAL A 130 13.14 -9.36 8.38
CA VAL A 130 11.72 -9.05 8.53
C VAL A 130 11.43 -7.77 7.78
N ILE A 131 10.48 -7.83 6.84
CA ILE A 131 9.92 -6.65 6.18
C ILE A 131 8.53 -6.42 6.77
N VAL A 132 8.26 -5.21 7.25
CA VAL A 132 6.95 -4.77 7.71
C VAL A 132 6.44 -3.73 6.71
N ALA A 133 5.29 -4.01 6.10
CA ALA A 133 4.56 -3.04 5.29
C ALA A 133 3.36 -2.53 6.10
N GLU A 134 3.15 -1.22 6.09
CA GLU A 134 2.02 -0.56 6.75
C GLU A 134 1.08 0.01 5.69
N GLU A 135 -0.21 -0.08 5.95
CA GLU A 135 -1.27 0.46 5.10
C GLU A 135 -1.20 1.99 4.99
N MET A 136 -1.40 2.50 3.78
CA MET A 136 -1.55 3.92 3.50
C MET A 136 -2.93 4.39 3.99
N ILE A 137 -2.93 5.34 4.89
CA ILE A 137 -4.15 6.03 5.33
C ILE A 137 -4.50 7.09 4.29
N GLU A 138 -5.67 6.95 3.66
CA GLU A 138 -6.29 8.00 2.86
C GLU A 138 -7.09 8.93 3.79
N MET A 139 -6.62 10.17 3.99
CA MET A 139 -7.42 11.23 4.60
C MET A 139 -8.28 11.93 3.55
N ASP A 140 -9.49 12.31 3.94
CA ASP A 140 -10.30 13.27 3.18
C ASP A 140 -9.69 14.68 3.32
N GLU A 141 -9.53 15.41 2.21
CA GLU A 141 -8.94 16.75 2.21
C GLU A 141 -9.81 17.77 2.98
N GLU A 142 -11.08 17.44 3.28
CA GLU A 142 -11.97 18.24 4.12
C GLU A 142 -11.76 18.03 5.64
N LEU A 143 -10.94 17.05 6.08
CA LEU A 143 -10.61 16.81 7.49
C LEU A 143 -9.40 17.64 7.94
N ASP A 144 -9.68 18.83 8.49
CA ASP A 144 -8.71 19.73 9.14
C ASP A 144 -8.27 19.19 10.52
N LEU A 145 -7.64 18.01 10.51
CA LEU A 145 -7.09 17.36 11.70
C LEU A 145 -5.55 17.45 11.69
N GLU A 146 -4.99 18.19 12.65
CA GLU A 146 -3.56 18.13 12.97
C GLU A 146 -3.24 16.79 13.66
N ILE A 147 -3.08 15.72 12.87
CA ILE A 147 -2.69 14.39 13.33
C ILE A 147 -1.18 14.20 13.14
N ASP A 148 -0.50 13.74 14.19
CA ASP A 148 0.85 13.22 14.05
C ASP A 148 0.80 11.79 13.47
N PHE A 149 1.18 11.65 12.19
CA PHE A 149 1.21 10.37 11.47
C PHE A 149 2.33 9.41 11.90
N ASP A 150 3.27 9.89 12.72
CA ASP A 150 4.33 9.09 13.31
C ASP A 150 4.01 8.68 14.77
N ASP A 151 2.87 9.12 15.35
CA ASP A 151 2.32 8.64 16.63
C ASP A 151 1.13 7.67 16.43
N PRO A 152 1.31 6.35 16.67
CA PRO A 152 0.23 5.36 16.59
C PRO A 152 -0.96 5.65 17.54
N ILE A 153 -0.73 6.30 18.69
CA ILE A 153 -1.78 6.63 19.64
C ILE A 153 -2.65 7.76 19.08
N ALA A 154 -2.04 8.75 18.44
CA ALA A 154 -2.76 9.84 17.77
C ALA A 154 -3.60 9.33 16.60
N LEU A 155 -3.05 8.43 15.78
CA LEU A 155 -3.77 7.72 14.71
C LEU A 155 -5.03 7.01 15.22
N ILE A 156 -4.89 6.14 16.22
CA ILE A 156 -5.99 5.36 16.79
C ILE A 156 -7.03 6.29 17.43
N ALA A 157 -6.60 7.35 18.12
CA ALA A 157 -7.49 8.35 18.69
C ALA A 157 -8.28 9.15 17.62
N ALA A 158 -7.69 9.35 16.45
CA ALA A 158 -8.35 9.94 15.28
C ALA A 158 -9.22 8.94 14.48
N GLY A 159 -9.26 7.67 14.89
CA GLY A 159 -10.09 6.62 14.27
C GLY A 159 -9.39 5.84 13.15
N PHE A 160 -8.07 5.96 13.00
CA PHE A 160 -7.27 5.21 12.04
C PHE A 160 -6.54 4.04 12.72
N ASP A 161 -6.75 2.83 12.22
CA ASP A 161 -6.05 1.61 12.64
C ASP A 161 -5.46 0.94 11.38
N PRO A 162 -4.28 1.36 10.92
CA PRO A 162 -3.72 0.91 9.65
C PRO A 162 -3.27 -0.56 9.73
N SER A 163 -3.67 -1.34 8.73
CA SER A 163 -3.26 -2.74 8.63
C SER A 163 -1.75 -2.88 8.42
N THR A 164 -1.20 -4.01 8.87
CA THR A 164 0.22 -4.35 8.65
C THR A 164 0.37 -5.66 7.90
N ALA A 165 1.43 -5.82 7.13
CA ALA A 165 1.85 -7.09 6.57
C ALA A 165 3.32 -7.36 6.97
N ARG A 166 3.55 -8.41 7.76
CA ARG A 166 4.89 -8.84 8.20
C ARG A 166 5.36 -10.02 7.37
N PHE A 167 6.55 -9.91 6.78
CA PHE A 167 7.18 -10.94 5.96
C PHE A 167 8.53 -11.34 6.58
N ARG A 168 8.60 -12.54 7.16
CA ARG A 168 9.81 -13.06 7.80
C ARG A 168 10.60 -13.95 6.85
N MET A 169 11.57 -13.37 6.16
CA MET A 169 12.25 -13.99 5.03
C MET A 169 13.62 -14.56 5.40
N THR A 170 13.97 -15.69 4.78
CA THR A 170 15.37 -16.16 4.74
C THR A 170 16.23 -15.23 3.86
N ARG A 171 17.55 -15.24 4.06
CA ARG A 171 18.46 -14.41 3.25
C ARG A 171 18.44 -14.79 1.77
N GLY A 172 18.24 -16.06 1.45
CA GLY A 172 18.05 -16.53 0.08
C GLY A 172 16.76 -16.03 -0.58
N GLN A 173 15.64 -16.00 0.17
CA GLN A 173 14.41 -15.38 -0.31
C GLN A 173 14.57 -13.87 -0.56
N VAL A 174 15.33 -13.18 0.30
CA VAL A 174 15.66 -11.76 0.08
C VAL A 174 16.52 -11.56 -1.18
N ALA A 175 17.52 -12.41 -1.41
CA ALA A 175 18.30 -12.37 -2.64
C ALA A 175 17.44 -12.63 -3.90
N ALA A 176 16.48 -13.55 -3.82
CA ALA A 176 15.50 -13.79 -4.89
C ALA A 176 14.55 -12.60 -5.11
N PHE A 177 14.06 -11.98 -4.03
CA PHE A 177 13.23 -10.77 -4.06
C PHE A 177 13.96 -9.62 -4.75
N ILE A 178 15.21 -9.34 -4.34
CA ILE A 178 16.07 -8.31 -4.94
C ILE A 178 16.25 -8.57 -6.45
N ALA A 179 16.57 -9.81 -6.83
CA ALA A 179 16.81 -10.16 -8.23
C ALA A 179 15.57 -9.89 -9.11
N VAL A 180 14.38 -10.29 -8.66
CA VAL A 180 13.11 -10.03 -9.37
C VAL A 180 12.76 -8.54 -9.33
N GLY A 181 12.91 -7.88 -8.18
CA GLY A 181 12.58 -6.46 -8.01
C GLY A 181 13.42 -5.53 -8.88
N ASN A 182 14.73 -5.77 -8.95
CA ASN A 182 15.63 -5.03 -9.81
C ASN A 182 15.27 -5.15 -11.30
N ASP A 183 15.00 -6.37 -11.79
CA ASP A 183 14.59 -6.57 -13.19
C ASP A 183 13.24 -5.90 -13.46
N LEU A 184 12.27 -6.05 -12.53
CA LEU A 184 10.95 -5.44 -12.63
C LEU A 184 11.03 -3.90 -12.69
N VAL A 185 11.84 -3.27 -11.83
CA VAL A 185 12.06 -1.82 -11.79
C VAL A 185 12.76 -1.33 -13.07
N ARG A 186 13.79 -2.05 -13.54
CA ARG A 186 14.56 -1.73 -14.76
C ARG A 186 13.76 -1.94 -16.05
N SER A 187 12.87 -2.92 -16.10
CA SER A 187 11.97 -3.17 -17.24
C SER A 187 10.99 -2.02 -17.50
N GLY A 188 10.85 -1.08 -16.55
CA GLY A 188 10.03 0.13 -16.66
C GLY A 188 10.59 1.24 -17.56
N ARG A 189 11.16 0.88 -18.72
CA ARG A 189 11.75 1.69 -19.81
C ARG A 189 13.18 2.22 -19.59
N PRO A 190 14.11 2.05 -20.57
CA PRO A 190 15.40 2.73 -20.55
C PRO A 190 15.25 4.22 -20.86
N ASN A 191 16.03 5.08 -20.18
CA ASN A 191 16.07 6.51 -20.48
C ASN A 191 16.75 6.77 -21.83
N CYS A 192 16.18 7.70 -22.60
CA CYS A 192 16.73 8.15 -23.86
C CYS A 192 18.10 8.80 -23.65
N ARG A 193 19.16 8.24 -24.25
CA ARG A 193 20.52 8.80 -24.16
C ARG A 193 20.63 10.23 -24.70
N LEU A 194 19.68 10.66 -25.55
CA LEU A 194 19.63 12.01 -26.08
C LEU A 194 18.88 12.99 -25.17
N CYS A 195 17.67 12.67 -24.70
CA CYS A 195 16.82 13.63 -23.96
C CYS A 195 16.50 13.29 -22.50
N GLY A 196 16.98 12.15 -21.98
CA GLY A 196 16.75 11.70 -20.61
C GLY A 196 15.37 11.12 -20.30
N LYS A 197 14.37 11.29 -21.18
CA LYS A 197 13.00 10.77 -20.97
C LYS A 197 12.93 9.24 -21.14
N PRO A 198 12.02 8.53 -20.44
CA PRO A 198 11.80 7.09 -20.63
C PRO A 198 11.36 6.75 -22.07
N MET A 199 11.95 5.71 -22.67
CA MET A 199 11.63 5.25 -24.03
C MET A 199 10.67 4.07 -24.05
N ASP A 200 9.62 4.14 -24.87
CA ASP A 200 8.76 2.98 -25.15
C ASP A 200 9.52 1.86 -25.89
N PRO A 201 9.08 0.58 -25.80
CA PRO A 201 9.69 -0.53 -26.51
C PRO A 201 9.69 -0.39 -28.03
N GLU A 202 8.68 0.30 -28.58
CA GLU A 202 8.53 0.60 -30.01
C GLU A 202 9.36 1.84 -30.45
N GLY A 203 10.10 2.45 -29.51
CA GLY A 203 10.82 3.71 -29.70
C GLY A 203 10.05 4.91 -29.15
N HIS A 204 10.74 6.04 -29.00
CA HIS A 204 10.16 7.27 -28.48
C HIS A 204 10.48 8.45 -29.40
N ALA A 205 9.49 9.34 -29.61
CA ALA A 205 9.68 10.58 -30.36
C ALA A 205 10.58 11.54 -29.56
N CYS A 206 11.88 11.53 -29.87
CA CYS A 206 12.88 12.33 -29.16
C CYS A 206 12.82 13.81 -29.60
N PRO A 207 12.56 14.78 -28.68
CA PRO A 207 12.56 16.21 -29.03
C PRO A 207 13.94 16.78 -29.40
N ARG A 208 14.99 15.95 -29.42
CA ARG A 208 16.35 16.31 -29.89
C ARG A 208 16.69 15.69 -31.26
N LEU A 209 15.74 15.03 -31.92
CA LEU A 209 15.88 14.51 -33.28
C LEU A 209 14.99 15.22 -34.32
N ASN A 210 14.27 16.27 -33.89
CA ASN A 210 13.43 17.15 -34.72
C ASN A 210 13.96 18.59 -34.64
#